data_AF-A0A958EJT9-F1
#
_entry.id   AF-A0A958EJT9-F1
#
_cell.length_a   1.000
_cell.length_b   1.000
_cell.length_c   1.000
_cell.angle_alpha   90.00
_cell.angle_beta   90.00
_cell.angle_gamma   90.00
#
_symmetry.space_group_name_H-M   'P 1'
#
loop_
_entity.id
_entity.type
_entity.pdbx_description
1 polymer ?
#
loop_
_entity_poly.entity_id
_entity_poly.type
_entity_poly.pdbx_seq_one_letter_code
_entity_poly.pdbx_strand_id
1 'polypeptide(L)'
;MNRLLSPVLILCLTLLVSCGDLKKEAEEAVKNNDFETAYKNYVELANSAPAGKEKDYYREQAILIDVHRQIQRVESKFSKTLTPLEKRIEKVQELENPSEEFLKGYADVCAKVADTYIAFEGNERVKKENYRKALDILSAAIERYPNSTIANEKYETIVEEEYNEAVAKGDEYYDKYNQNKRKNEDQLIYAESWYAKAQRMRKKNEDLNKKLDDIRKVYISVAEVDETMFFVVNTYQKKDNNYIFKIAIKNNTDYDQEFNVGNFTITMKDGSEVQPDIELSEKLLSKSSVMQNSTLKRYKVSEGTFAVPGADDNPPVKISYSDGTNTAQYKNLPQI
;
A
#
# COMPACT_ATOMS: atom_id res chain seq x y z
N MET A 1 -71.35 -16.80 26.80
CA MET A 1 -70.09 -16.10 27.12
C MET A 1 -69.26 -15.96 25.84
N ASN A 2 -69.56 -14.95 25.01
CA ASN A 2 -68.71 -14.60 23.87
C ASN A 2 -67.93 -13.36 24.26
N ARG A 3 -66.69 -13.55 24.73
CA ARG A 3 -65.75 -12.43 24.89
C ARG A 3 -65.27 -12.06 23.49
N LEU A 4 -65.82 -10.96 22.97
CA LEU A 4 -65.29 -10.26 21.81
C LEU A 4 -63.80 -10.00 22.06
N LEU A 5 -62.96 -10.68 21.27
CA LEU A 5 -61.55 -10.34 21.11
C LEU A 5 -61.47 -8.86 20.70
N SER A 6 -60.80 -8.07 21.53
CA SER A 6 -60.65 -6.63 21.34
C SER A 6 -60.03 -6.35 19.96
N PRO A 7 -60.56 -5.42 19.15
CA PRO A 7 -60.02 -5.06 17.83
C PRO A 7 -58.56 -4.55 17.89
N VAL A 8 -58.06 -4.19 19.07
CA VAL A 8 -56.66 -3.83 19.32
C VAL A 8 -55.73 -5.06 19.15
N LEU A 9 -56.19 -6.25 19.52
CA LEU A 9 -55.39 -7.48 19.43
C LEU A 9 -55.27 -7.98 17.99
N ILE A 10 -56.30 -7.77 17.17
CA ILE A 10 -56.29 -8.13 15.74
C ILE A 10 -55.39 -7.16 14.95
N LEU A 11 -55.38 -5.87 15.29
CA LEU A 11 -54.51 -4.87 14.65
C LEU A 11 -53.02 -5.10 14.95
N CYS A 12 -52.67 -5.52 16.19
CA CYS A 12 -51.29 -5.88 16.54
C CYS A 12 -50.82 -7.19 15.87
N LEU A 13 -51.72 -8.16 15.69
CA LEU A 13 -51.42 -9.41 14.99
C LEU A 13 -51.25 -9.20 13.47
N THR A 14 -52.00 -8.28 12.83
CA THR A 14 -51.80 -7.97 11.40
C THR A 14 -50.52 -7.17 11.12
N LEU A 15 -50.08 -6.31 12.05
CA LEU A 15 -48.80 -5.59 11.96
C LEU A 15 -47.58 -6.50 12.16
N LEU A 16 -47.71 -7.56 12.97
CA LEU A 16 -46.65 -8.55 13.19
C LEU A 16 -46.52 -9.55 12.03
N VAL A 17 -47.63 -9.89 11.35
CA VAL A 17 -47.60 -10.77 10.16
C VAL A 17 -47.01 -10.04 8.94
N SER A 18 -47.30 -8.75 8.73
CA SER A 18 -46.76 -8.01 7.57
C SER A 18 -45.25 -7.77 7.64
N CYS A 19 -44.68 -7.60 8.84
CA CYS A 19 -43.23 -7.41 9.00
C CYS A 19 -42.43 -8.71 8.77
N GLY A 20 -43.01 -9.87 9.10
CA GLY A 20 -42.39 -11.18 8.87
C GLY A 20 -42.23 -11.52 7.39
N ASP A 21 -43.23 -11.17 6.57
CA ASP A 21 -43.20 -11.39 5.13
C ASP A 21 -42.16 -10.47 4.43
N LEU A 22 -42.13 -9.19 4.79
CA LEU A 22 -41.17 -8.21 4.24
C LEU A 22 -39.71 -8.60 4.48
N LYS A 23 -39.37 -9.07 5.68
CA LYS A 23 -38.01 -9.53 6.00
C LYS A 23 -37.61 -10.72 5.15
N LYS A 24 -38.49 -11.71 5.04
CA LYS A 24 -38.24 -12.92 4.25
C LYS A 24 -38.09 -12.58 2.76
N GLU A 25 -38.93 -11.71 2.23
CA GLU A 25 -38.81 -11.20 0.86
C GLU A 25 -37.49 -10.47 0.63
N ALA A 26 -37.05 -9.65 1.59
CA ALA A 26 -35.77 -8.95 1.49
C ALA A 26 -34.58 -9.94 1.46
N GLU A 27 -34.58 -10.94 2.34
CA GLU A 27 -33.57 -12.00 2.38
C GLU A 27 -33.56 -12.86 1.10
N GLU A 28 -34.73 -13.15 0.54
CA GLU A 28 -34.87 -13.87 -0.72
C GLU A 28 -34.39 -13.04 -1.92
N ALA A 29 -34.70 -11.74 -1.93
CA ALA A 29 -34.18 -10.81 -2.94
C ALA A 29 -32.64 -10.72 -2.90
N VAL A 30 -32.02 -10.69 -1.71
CA VAL A 30 -30.55 -10.75 -1.58
C VAL A 30 -29.99 -12.04 -2.19
N LYS A 31 -30.59 -13.20 -1.89
CA LYS A 31 -30.15 -14.50 -2.46
C LYS A 31 -30.25 -14.53 -3.99
N ASN A 32 -31.25 -13.85 -4.54
CA ASN A 32 -31.48 -13.75 -5.98
C ASN A 32 -30.69 -12.60 -6.66
N ASN A 33 -29.83 -11.89 -5.93
CA ASN A 33 -29.12 -10.69 -6.37
C ASN A 33 -30.04 -9.54 -6.85
N ASP A 34 -31.29 -9.51 -6.42
CA ASP A 34 -32.21 -8.40 -6.64
C ASP A 34 -32.02 -7.34 -5.55
N PHE A 35 -30.92 -6.60 -5.67
CA PHE A 35 -30.53 -5.60 -4.67
C PHE A 35 -31.44 -4.36 -4.67
N GLU A 36 -32.22 -4.13 -5.73
CA GLU A 36 -33.19 -3.02 -5.75
C GLU A 36 -34.39 -3.35 -4.84
N THR A 37 -34.98 -4.53 -4.99
CA THR A 37 -36.06 -5.02 -4.11
C THR A 37 -35.58 -5.19 -2.68
N ALA A 38 -34.41 -5.82 -2.48
CA ALA A 38 -33.84 -6.01 -1.15
C ALA A 38 -33.61 -4.66 -0.43
N TYR A 39 -33.01 -3.68 -1.11
CA TYR A 39 -32.77 -2.35 -0.53
C TYR A 39 -34.08 -1.69 -0.10
N LYS A 40 -35.09 -1.70 -0.97
CA LYS A 40 -36.40 -1.10 -0.69
C LYS A 40 -37.02 -1.72 0.57
N ASN A 41 -37.03 -3.04 0.66
CA ASN A 41 -37.64 -3.75 1.79
C ASN A 41 -36.88 -3.53 3.09
N TYR A 42 -35.54 -3.54 3.09
CA TYR A 42 -34.75 -3.25 4.30
C TYR A 42 -34.88 -1.80 4.79
N VAL A 43 -35.00 -0.82 3.88
CA VAL A 43 -35.29 0.57 4.24
C VAL A 43 -36.68 0.69 4.87
N GLU A 44 -37.68 -0.01 4.34
CA GLU A 44 -39.04 -0.02 4.91
C GLU A 44 -39.06 -0.63 6.31
N LEU A 45 -38.40 -1.77 6.50
CA LEU A 45 -38.21 -2.42 7.80
C LEU A 45 -37.49 -1.51 8.81
N ALA A 46 -36.43 -0.81 8.39
CA ALA A 46 -35.72 0.15 9.23
C ALA A 46 -36.60 1.36 9.64
N ASN A 47 -37.48 1.81 8.76
CA ASN A 47 -38.37 2.94 9.03
C ASN A 47 -39.50 2.56 10.00
N SER A 48 -40.03 1.34 9.89
CA SER A 48 -41.12 0.83 10.72
C SER A 48 -40.66 0.25 12.07
N ALA A 49 -39.41 -0.21 12.17
CA ALA A 49 -38.88 -0.78 13.40
C ALA A 49 -38.73 0.27 14.53
N PRO A 50 -39.05 -0.12 15.78
CA PRO A 50 -38.81 0.71 16.95
C PRO A 50 -37.30 0.95 17.16
N ALA A 51 -36.93 2.03 17.84
CA ALA A 51 -35.54 2.32 18.12
C ALA A 51 -34.87 1.18 18.90
N GLY A 52 -33.65 0.80 18.51
CA GLY A 52 -32.86 -0.26 19.13
C GLY A 52 -32.24 -1.20 18.11
N LYS A 53 -31.70 -2.32 18.60
CA LYS A 53 -30.84 -3.25 17.83
C LYS A 53 -31.46 -3.76 16.53
N GLU A 54 -32.77 -3.99 16.51
CA GLU A 54 -33.45 -4.48 15.31
C GLU A 54 -33.48 -3.42 14.19
N LYS A 55 -33.78 -2.17 14.54
CA LYS A 55 -33.74 -1.06 13.59
C LYS A 55 -32.32 -0.82 13.07
N ASP A 56 -31.33 -0.90 13.95
CA ASP A 56 -29.93 -0.73 13.57
C ASP A 56 -29.47 -1.84 12.63
N TYR A 57 -29.85 -3.10 12.91
CA TYR A 57 -29.64 -4.22 11.98
C TYR A 57 -30.23 -3.96 10.59
N TYR A 58 -31.51 -3.55 10.49
CA TYR A 58 -32.12 -3.28 9.17
C TYR A 58 -31.45 -2.12 8.43
N ARG A 59 -30.99 -1.08 9.15
CA ARG A 59 -30.21 0.03 8.57
C ARG A 59 -28.86 -0.45 8.04
N GLU A 60 -28.14 -1.24 8.83
CA GLU A 60 -26.87 -1.85 8.46
C GLU A 60 -27.03 -2.72 7.19
N GLN A 61 -28.05 -3.57 7.13
CA GLN A 61 -28.35 -4.36 5.93
C GLN A 61 -28.67 -3.48 4.71
N ALA A 62 -29.52 -2.46 4.87
CA ALA A 62 -29.83 -1.53 3.79
C ALA A 62 -28.58 -0.84 3.22
N ILE A 63 -27.62 -0.50 4.08
CA ILE A 63 -26.35 0.12 3.68
C ILE A 63 -25.51 -0.84 2.84
N LEU A 64 -25.29 -2.08 3.30
CA LEU A 64 -24.51 -3.07 2.55
C LEU A 64 -25.15 -3.36 1.19
N ILE A 65 -26.47 -3.49 1.15
CA ILE A 65 -27.22 -3.77 -0.07
C ILE A 65 -27.18 -2.59 -1.04
N ASP A 66 -27.18 -1.34 -0.56
CA ASP A 66 -27.02 -0.19 -1.45
C ASP A 66 -25.63 -0.18 -2.12
N VAL A 67 -24.58 -0.58 -1.41
CA VAL A 67 -23.24 -0.73 -2.00
C VAL A 67 -23.27 -1.80 -3.10
N HIS A 68 -23.85 -2.98 -2.83
CA HIS A 68 -24.02 -4.02 -3.85
C HIS A 68 -24.82 -3.56 -5.06
N ARG A 69 -25.89 -2.79 -4.84
CA ARG A 69 -26.69 -2.19 -5.91
C ARG A 69 -25.88 -1.24 -6.77
N GLN A 70 -25.01 -0.42 -6.17
CA GLN A 70 -24.12 0.46 -6.96
C GLN A 70 -23.05 -0.32 -7.72
N ILE A 71 -22.48 -1.37 -7.13
CA ILE A 71 -21.56 -2.29 -7.84
C ILE A 71 -22.23 -2.82 -9.11
N GLN A 72 -23.43 -3.41 -8.98
CA GLN A 72 -24.17 -3.92 -10.14
C GLN A 72 -24.42 -2.86 -11.21
N ARG A 73 -24.76 -1.62 -10.82
CA ARG A 73 -24.97 -0.51 -11.77
C ARG A 73 -23.69 -0.09 -12.49
N VAL A 74 -22.53 -0.19 -11.85
CA VAL A 74 -21.24 0.04 -12.49
C VAL A 74 -20.91 -1.11 -13.45
N GLU A 75 -21.01 -2.36 -12.99
CA GLU A 75 -20.67 -3.56 -13.77
C GLU A 75 -21.54 -3.71 -15.03
N SER A 76 -22.83 -3.38 -14.93
CA SER A 76 -23.78 -3.37 -16.06
C SER A 76 -23.61 -2.17 -17.00
N LYS A 77 -22.60 -1.32 -16.78
CA LYS A 77 -22.32 -0.09 -17.55
C LYS A 77 -23.46 0.93 -17.51
N PHE A 78 -24.41 0.81 -16.58
CA PHE A 78 -25.42 1.85 -16.32
C PHE A 78 -24.78 3.12 -15.74
N SER A 79 -23.67 2.98 -15.01
CA SER A 79 -22.84 4.10 -14.57
C SER A 79 -21.55 4.20 -15.39
N LYS A 80 -21.23 5.41 -15.86
CA LYS A 80 -19.93 5.73 -16.50
C LYS A 80 -18.88 6.24 -15.51
N THR A 81 -19.18 6.22 -14.21
CA THR A 81 -18.32 6.77 -13.15
C THR A 81 -18.40 5.92 -11.88
N LEU A 82 -17.35 5.94 -11.07
CA LEU A 82 -17.32 5.28 -9.76
C LEU A 82 -17.85 6.18 -8.62
N THR A 83 -18.10 7.46 -8.88
CA THR A 83 -18.52 8.44 -7.85
C THR A 83 -19.76 8.05 -7.03
N PRO A 84 -20.81 7.46 -7.61
CA PRO A 84 -21.94 6.98 -6.80
C PRO A 84 -21.54 5.89 -5.81
N LEU A 85 -20.63 4.99 -6.21
CA LEU A 85 -20.11 3.91 -5.37
C LEU A 85 -19.20 4.47 -4.27
N GLU A 86 -18.27 5.37 -4.62
CA GLU A 86 -17.40 6.10 -3.67
C GLU A 86 -18.19 6.68 -2.51
N LYS A 87 -19.23 7.47 -2.82
CA LYS A 87 -20.10 8.11 -1.82
C LYS A 87 -20.84 7.13 -0.91
N ARG A 88 -21.03 5.88 -1.31
CA ARG A 88 -21.69 4.86 -0.45
C ARG A 88 -20.70 4.22 0.50
N ILE A 89 -19.48 3.99 0.04
CA ILE A 89 -18.40 3.44 0.88
C ILE A 89 -18.02 4.44 1.97
N GLU A 90 -17.89 5.72 1.63
CA GLU A 90 -17.63 6.81 2.60
C GLU A 90 -18.68 6.82 3.72
N LYS A 91 -19.97 6.73 3.37
CA LYS A 91 -21.06 6.67 4.36
C LYS A 91 -20.99 5.45 5.28
N VAL A 92 -20.49 4.31 4.80
CA VAL A 92 -20.28 3.14 5.65
C VAL A 92 -19.17 3.41 6.67
N GLN A 93 -18.16 4.17 6.28
CA GLN A 93 -17.06 4.53 7.17
C GLN A 93 -17.50 5.48 8.30
N GLU A 94 -18.57 6.24 8.12
CA GLU A 94 -19.12 7.17 9.12
C GLU A 94 -19.95 6.49 10.22
N LEU A 95 -20.25 5.18 10.12
CA LEU A 95 -21.05 4.48 11.13
C LEU A 95 -20.29 4.35 12.46
N GLU A 96 -20.93 4.82 13.53
CA GLU A 96 -20.45 4.66 14.90
C GLU A 96 -20.93 3.33 15.50
N ASN A 97 -19.98 2.53 16.02
CA ASN A 97 -20.23 1.25 16.69
C ASN A 97 -21.07 0.23 15.88
N PRO A 98 -20.68 -0.09 14.63
CA PRO A 98 -21.39 -1.10 13.85
C PRO A 98 -21.32 -2.49 14.50
N SER A 99 -22.32 -3.32 14.20
CA SER A 99 -22.32 -4.71 14.64
C SER A 99 -21.18 -5.53 14.01
N GLU A 100 -20.74 -6.59 14.69
CA GLU A 100 -19.71 -7.51 14.15
C GLU A 100 -20.17 -8.18 12.84
N GLU A 101 -21.45 -8.53 12.74
CA GLU A 101 -22.05 -9.09 11.53
C GLU A 101 -21.98 -8.09 10.36
N PHE A 102 -22.24 -6.81 10.62
CA PHE A 102 -22.06 -5.76 9.63
C PHE A 102 -20.60 -5.58 9.22
N LEU A 103 -19.66 -5.57 10.18
CA LEU A 103 -18.23 -5.44 9.89
C LEU A 103 -17.73 -6.59 9.00
N LYS A 104 -18.20 -7.81 9.25
CA LYS A 104 -17.93 -8.96 8.39
C LYS A 104 -18.50 -8.75 6.98
N GLY A 105 -19.79 -8.43 6.87
CA GLY A 105 -20.43 -8.19 5.57
C GLY A 105 -19.81 -7.02 4.79
N TYR A 106 -19.38 -5.97 5.50
CA TYR A 106 -18.67 -4.83 4.93
C TYR A 106 -17.34 -5.26 4.31
N ALA A 107 -16.54 -6.06 5.01
CA ALA A 107 -15.28 -6.56 4.48
C ALA A 107 -15.47 -7.39 3.20
N ASP A 108 -16.52 -8.23 3.15
CA ASP A 108 -16.86 -9.02 1.97
C ASP A 108 -17.29 -8.12 0.79
N VAL A 109 -18.07 -7.07 1.06
CA VAL A 109 -18.47 -6.10 0.03
C VAL A 109 -17.27 -5.29 -0.45
N CYS A 110 -16.36 -4.89 0.43
CA CYS A 110 -15.12 -4.18 0.07
C CYS A 110 -14.25 -4.98 -0.90
N ALA A 111 -14.21 -6.30 -0.79
CA ALA A 111 -13.52 -7.14 -1.76
C ALA A 111 -14.14 -7.05 -3.17
N LYS A 112 -15.48 -7.01 -3.28
CA LYS A 112 -16.16 -6.79 -4.57
C LYS A 112 -16.00 -5.38 -5.11
N VAL A 113 -15.98 -4.39 -4.21
CA VAL A 113 -15.68 -3.00 -4.57
C VAL A 113 -14.27 -2.91 -5.18
N ALA A 114 -13.27 -3.53 -4.57
CA ALA A 114 -11.91 -3.58 -5.10
C ALA A 114 -11.87 -4.16 -6.52
N ASP A 115 -12.58 -5.26 -6.77
CA ASP A 115 -12.72 -5.84 -8.12
C ASP A 115 -13.36 -4.86 -9.10
N THR A 116 -14.38 -4.13 -8.66
CA THR A 116 -15.06 -3.13 -9.48
C THR A 116 -14.11 -2.00 -9.88
N TYR A 117 -13.26 -1.52 -8.96
CA TYR A 117 -12.23 -0.52 -9.27
C TYR A 117 -11.22 -1.04 -10.30
N ILE A 118 -10.69 -2.25 -10.09
CA ILE A 118 -9.68 -2.85 -10.96
C ILE A 118 -10.23 -3.11 -12.37
N ALA A 119 -11.48 -3.60 -12.46
CA ALA A 119 -12.14 -3.88 -13.73
C ALA A 119 -12.62 -2.62 -14.47
N PHE A 120 -12.68 -1.46 -13.80
CA PHE A 120 -13.22 -0.25 -14.39
C PHE A 120 -12.33 0.27 -15.54
N GLU A 121 -12.91 0.36 -16.74
CA GLU A 121 -12.20 0.79 -17.94
C GLU A 121 -11.71 2.25 -17.82
N GLY A 122 -10.47 2.49 -18.23
CA GLY A 122 -9.87 3.81 -18.19
C GLY A 122 -8.50 3.85 -18.86
N ASN A 123 -7.95 5.06 -19.00
CA ASN A 123 -6.55 5.21 -19.39
C ASN A 123 -5.61 4.77 -18.26
N GLU A 124 -4.32 4.65 -18.56
CA GLU A 124 -3.29 4.18 -17.62
C GLU A 124 -3.28 4.94 -16.27
N ARG A 125 -3.53 6.25 -16.31
CA ARG A 125 -3.61 7.07 -15.09
C ARG A 125 -4.81 6.67 -14.23
N VAL A 126 -5.98 6.50 -14.85
CA VAL A 126 -7.22 6.08 -14.16
C VAL A 126 -7.06 4.67 -13.60
N LYS A 127 -6.45 3.74 -14.34
CA LYS A 127 -6.18 2.37 -13.86
C LYS A 127 -5.30 2.39 -12.61
N LYS A 128 -4.21 3.15 -12.60
CA LYS A 128 -3.33 3.29 -11.43
C LYS A 128 -4.04 3.90 -10.23
N GLU A 129 -4.87 4.91 -10.46
CA GLU A 129 -5.65 5.53 -9.38
C GLU A 129 -6.67 4.54 -8.79
N ASN A 130 -7.41 3.82 -9.63
CA ASN A 130 -8.38 2.83 -9.20
C ASN A 130 -7.72 1.67 -8.46
N TYR A 131 -6.56 1.22 -8.93
CA TYR A 131 -5.78 0.18 -8.26
C TYR A 131 -5.39 0.61 -6.84
N ARG A 132 -4.90 1.84 -6.67
CA ARG A 132 -4.60 2.40 -5.34
C ARG A 132 -5.85 2.45 -4.45
N LYS A 133 -6.97 2.92 -4.98
CA LYS A 133 -8.25 2.96 -4.25
C LYS A 133 -8.72 1.57 -3.82
N ALA A 134 -8.54 0.56 -4.67
CA ALA A 134 -8.86 -0.82 -4.33
C ALA A 134 -8.08 -1.31 -3.11
N LEU A 135 -6.76 -1.06 -3.07
CA LEU A 135 -5.91 -1.38 -1.92
C LEU A 135 -6.29 -0.58 -0.67
N ASP A 136 -6.55 0.73 -0.80
CA ASP A 136 -6.92 1.60 0.32
C ASP A 136 -8.25 1.11 0.98
N ILE A 137 -9.23 0.70 0.17
CA ILE A 137 -10.52 0.17 0.64
C ILE A 137 -10.35 -1.17 1.34
N LEU A 138 -9.53 -2.07 0.79
CA LEU A 138 -9.24 -3.36 1.42
C LEU A 138 -8.48 -3.19 2.73
N SER A 139 -7.48 -2.31 2.77
CA SER A 139 -6.74 -1.97 4.01
C SER A 139 -7.69 -1.47 5.09
N ALA A 140 -8.56 -0.50 4.75
CA ALA A 140 -9.54 0.03 5.70
C ALA A 140 -10.53 -1.06 6.19
N ALA A 141 -10.93 -1.99 5.33
CA ALA A 141 -11.78 -3.12 5.71
C ALA A 141 -11.06 -4.09 6.66
N ILE A 142 -9.79 -4.42 6.39
CA ILE A 142 -8.96 -5.29 7.22
C ILE A 142 -8.69 -4.64 8.58
N GLU A 143 -8.43 -3.34 8.64
CA GLU A 143 -8.25 -2.63 9.91
C GLU A 143 -9.49 -2.70 10.80
N ARG A 144 -10.68 -2.59 10.20
CA ARG A 144 -11.96 -2.66 10.93
C ARG A 144 -12.38 -4.08 11.29
N TYR A 145 -12.02 -5.06 10.46
CA TYR A 145 -12.34 -6.47 10.69
C TYR A 145 -11.16 -7.37 10.27
N PRO A 146 -10.12 -7.48 11.12
CA PRO A 146 -8.86 -8.16 10.78
C PRO A 146 -9.01 -9.64 10.43
N ASN A 147 -10.08 -10.28 10.92
CA ASN A 147 -10.35 -11.70 10.71
C ASN A 147 -11.07 -12.00 9.38
N SER A 148 -11.27 -11.02 8.49
CA SER A 148 -11.85 -11.28 7.16
C SER A 148 -10.86 -12.07 6.30
N THR A 149 -11.11 -13.36 6.07
CA THR A 149 -10.30 -14.13 5.12
C THR A 149 -10.42 -13.58 3.70
N ILE A 150 -11.63 -13.18 3.28
CA ILE A 150 -11.92 -12.69 1.93
C ILE A 150 -11.17 -11.38 1.63
N ALA A 151 -11.21 -10.39 2.52
CA ALA A 151 -10.52 -9.12 2.30
C ALA A 151 -8.99 -9.29 2.33
N ASN A 152 -8.47 -10.09 3.28
CA ASN A 152 -7.04 -10.37 3.36
C ASN A 152 -6.53 -11.12 2.11
N GLU A 153 -7.21 -12.20 1.69
CA GLU A 153 -6.84 -12.96 0.49
C GLU A 153 -6.89 -12.08 -0.76
N LYS A 154 -7.92 -11.23 -0.90
CA LYS A 154 -8.02 -10.31 -2.03
C LYS A 154 -6.88 -9.28 -2.02
N TYR A 155 -6.59 -8.68 -0.87
CA TYR A 155 -5.48 -7.73 -0.72
C TYR A 155 -4.14 -8.37 -1.11
N GLU A 156 -3.86 -9.57 -0.57
CA GLU A 156 -2.63 -10.30 -0.86
C GLU A 156 -2.53 -10.71 -2.34
N THR A 157 -3.63 -11.14 -2.96
CA THR A 157 -3.65 -11.48 -4.39
C THR A 157 -3.28 -10.27 -5.25
N ILE A 158 -3.89 -9.13 -4.97
CA ILE A 158 -3.67 -7.88 -5.69
C ILE A 158 -2.20 -7.43 -5.53
N VAL A 159 -1.67 -7.45 -4.30
CA VAL A 159 -0.26 -7.10 -4.01
C VAL A 159 0.71 -8.07 -4.68
N GLU A 160 0.39 -9.36 -4.71
CA GLU A 160 1.22 -10.39 -5.31
C GLU A 160 1.31 -10.24 -6.84
N GLU A 161 0.21 -9.88 -7.50
CA GLU A 161 0.21 -9.61 -8.95
C GLU A 161 1.12 -8.42 -9.31
N GLU A 162 1.01 -7.29 -8.60
CA GLU A 162 1.87 -6.12 -8.81
C GLU A 162 3.33 -6.40 -8.48
N TYR A 163 3.58 -7.20 -7.42
CA TYR A 163 4.91 -7.63 -7.06
C TYR A 163 5.55 -8.41 -8.21
N ASN A 164 4.84 -9.40 -8.75
CA ASN A 164 5.32 -10.23 -9.84
C ASN A 164 5.51 -9.43 -11.14
N GLU A 165 4.62 -8.48 -11.45
CA GLU A 165 4.82 -7.58 -12.59
C GLU A 165 6.06 -6.71 -12.42
N ALA A 166 6.25 -6.13 -11.23
CA ALA A 166 7.40 -5.28 -10.95
C ALA A 166 8.72 -6.06 -11.04
N VAL A 167 8.76 -7.29 -10.53
CA VAL A 167 9.92 -8.19 -10.70
C VAL A 167 10.13 -8.49 -12.19
N ALA A 168 9.11 -8.94 -12.91
CA ALA A 168 9.23 -9.29 -14.33
C ALA A 168 9.71 -8.11 -15.19
N LYS A 169 9.26 -6.88 -14.90
CA LYS A 169 9.75 -5.67 -15.55
C LYS A 169 11.21 -5.39 -15.19
N GLY A 170 11.58 -5.51 -13.92
CA GLY A 170 12.97 -5.41 -13.49
C GLY A 170 13.88 -6.39 -14.24
N ASP A 171 13.43 -7.63 -14.42
CA ASP A 171 14.13 -8.70 -15.15
C ASP A 171 14.32 -8.32 -16.62
N GLU A 172 13.25 -7.86 -17.28
CA GLU A 172 13.28 -7.43 -18.69
C GLU A 172 14.35 -6.36 -18.95
N TYR A 173 14.42 -5.34 -18.07
CA TYR A 173 15.39 -4.26 -18.20
C TYR A 173 16.81 -4.73 -17.89
N TYR A 174 16.98 -5.58 -16.87
CA TYR A 174 18.29 -6.10 -16.51
C TYR A 174 18.88 -7.02 -17.59
N ASP A 175 18.04 -7.82 -18.25
CA ASP A 175 18.45 -8.64 -19.38
C ASP A 175 18.89 -7.80 -20.58
N LYS A 176 18.17 -6.71 -20.90
CA LYS A 176 18.59 -5.75 -21.94
C LYS A 176 19.94 -5.11 -21.61
N TYR A 177 20.19 -4.75 -20.35
CA TYR A 177 21.50 -4.29 -19.92
C TYR A 177 22.59 -5.35 -20.20
N ASN A 178 22.34 -6.61 -19.83
CA ASN A 178 23.32 -7.69 -20.00
C ASN A 178 23.61 -8.05 -21.46
N GLN A 179 22.67 -7.82 -22.38
CA GLN A 179 22.89 -8.01 -23.82
C GLN A 179 23.94 -7.05 -24.40
N ASN A 180 24.01 -5.81 -23.92
CA ASN A 180 25.02 -4.85 -24.35
C ASN A 180 25.30 -3.78 -23.28
N LYS A 181 26.14 -4.15 -22.32
CA LYS A 181 26.40 -3.33 -21.13
C LYS A 181 26.79 -1.88 -21.41
N ARG A 182 27.54 -1.62 -22.50
CA ARG A 182 28.01 -0.25 -22.85
C ARG A 182 26.95 0.62 -23.51
N LYS A 183 26.01 0.03 -24.25
CA LYS A 183 24.97 0.79 -24.97
C LYS A 183 23.68 0.91 -24.18
N ASN A 184 23.46 -0.01 -23.26
CA ASN A 184 22.20 -0.16 -22.53
C ASN A 184 22.36 0.19 -21.05
N GLU A 185 23.29 1.08 -20.74
CA GLU A 185 23.58 1.59 -19.40
C GLU A 185 22.30 2.13 -18.70
N ASP A 186 21.47 2.88 -19.44
CA ASP A 186 20.18 3.39 -18.93
C ASP A 186 19.19 2.28 -18.51
N GLN A 187 19.29 1.08 -19.11
CA GLN A 187 18.41 -0.05 -18.75
C GLN A 187 18.62 -0.49 -17.30
N LEU A 188 19.82 -0.32 -16.76
CA LEU A 188 20.13 -0.63 -15.37
C LEU A 188 19.38 0.30 -14.40
N ILE A 189 19.16 1.55 -14.80
CA ILE A 189 18.38 2.54 -14.04
C ILE A 189 16.90 2.11 -13.97
N TYR A 190 16.34 1.70 -15.11
CA TYR A 190 14.96 1.20 -15.17
C TYR A 190 14.79 -0.09 -14.37
N ALA A 191 15.77 -1.00 -14.43
CA ALA A 191 15.76 -2.24 -13.66
C ALA A 191 15.72 -1.95 -12.15
N GLU A 192 16.60 -1.09 -11.64
CA GLU A 192 16.65 -0.70 -10.22
C GLU A 192 15.31 -0.15 -9.74
N SER A 193 14.71 0.76 -10.51
CA SER A 193 13.43 1.38 -10.17
C SER A 193 12.29 0.36 -10.01
N TRP A 194 12.24 -0.64 -10.90
CA TRP A 194 11.24 -1.71 -10.85
C TRP A 194 11.46 -2.68 -9.68
N TYR A 195 12.71 -3.09 -9.42
CA TYR A 195 13.02 -3.91 -8.26
C TYR A 195 12.79 -3.18 -6.93
N ALA A 196 13.11 -1.88 -6.86
CA ALA A 196 12.80 -1.06 -5.69
C ALA A 196 11.28 -0.95 -5.46
N LYS A 197 10.48 -0.88 -6.54
CA LYS A 197 9.01 -0.98 -6.44
C LYS A 197 8.59 -2.33 -5.83
N ALA A 198 9.12 -3.45 -6.32
CA ALA A 198 8.83 -4.78 -5.78
C ALA A 198 9.26 -4.93 -4.30
N GLN A 199 10.42 -4.37 -3.93
CA GLN A 199 10.95 -4.41 -2.56
C GLN A 199 10.00 -3.74 -1.58
N ARG A 200 9.35 -2.62 -1.97
CA ARG A 200 8.38 -1.94 -1.11
C ARG A 200 7.17 -2.81 -0.76
N MET A 201 6.80 -3.76 -1.62
CA MET A 201 5.69 -4.69 -1.41
C MET A 201 6.12 -5.91 -0.58
N ARG A 202 7.31 -6.45 -0.84
CA ARG A 202 7.85 -7.66 -0.19
C ARG A 202 9.24 -7.41 0.41
N LYS A 203 9.29 -6.58 1.45
CA LYS A 203 10.54 -6.08 2.07
C LYS A 203 11.51 -7.17 2.53
N LYS A 204 10.98 -8.32 2.94
CA LYS A 204 11.75 -9.45 3.49
C LYS A 204 12.12 -10.51 2.43
N ASN A 205 11.88 -10.27 1.14
CA ASN A 205 12.27 -11.20 0.10
C ASN A 205 13.80 -11.16 -0.10
N GLU A 206 14.50 -12.16 0.43
CA GLU A 206 15.97 -12.23 0.40
C GLU A 206 16.54 -12.26 -1.01
N ASP A 207 15.91 -13.00 -1.94
CA ASP A 207 16.37 -13.12 -3.31
C ASP A 207 16.26 -11.79 -4.08
N LEU A 208 15.14 -11.09 -3.94
CA LEU A 208 14.95 -9.77 -4.53
C LEU A 208 15.93 -8.75 -3.93
N ASN A 209 16.11 -8.77 -2.61
CA ASN A 209 17.04 -7.89 -1.92
C ASN A 209 18.48 -8.09 -2.42
N LYS A 210 18.90 -9.36 -2.57
CA LYS A 210 20.21 -9.70 -3.15
C LYS A 210 20.35 -9.24 -4.60
N LYS A 211 19.30 -9.42 -5.41
CA LYS A 211 19.30 -8.98 -6.82
C LYS A 211 19.44 -7.45 -6.94
N LEU A 212 18.72 -6.72 -6.09
CA LEU A 212 18.78 -5.27 -6.02
C LEU A 212 20.15 -4.78 -5.56
N ASP A 213 20.77 -5.44 -4.57
CA ASP A 213 22.14 -5.15 -4.11
C ASP A 213 23.17 -5.29 -5.25
N ASP A 214 23.08 -6.38 -6.02
CA ASP A 214 24.01 -6.64 -7.11
C ASP A 214 23.85 -5.61 -8.25
N ILE A 215 22.62 -5.19 -8.54
CA ILE A 215 22.33 -4.13 -9.51
C ILE A 215 22.87 -2.78 -9.05
N ARG A 216 22.64 -2.42 -7.78
CA ARG A 216 23.05 -1.12 -7.23
C ARG A 216 24.57 -0.91 -7.28
N LYS A 217 25.37 -1.96 -7.04
CA LYS A 217 26.84 -1.92 -7.22
C LYS A 217 27.26 -1.53 -8.64
N VAL A 218 26.52 -2.01 -9.64
CA VAL A 218 26.80 -1.72 -11.06
C VAL A 218 26.22 -0.37 -11.46
N TYR A 219 25.02 -0.03 -10.96
CA TYR A 219 24.33 1.22 -11.25
C TYR A 219 25.15 2.45 -10.87
N ILE A 220 25.85 2.42 -9.74
CA ILE A 220 26.81 3.47 -9.33
C ILE A 220 27.87 3.77 -10.39
N SER A 221 28.28 2.77 -11.17
CA SER A 221 29.29 2.99 -12.21
C SER A 221 28.75 3.77 -13.41
N VAL A 222 27.43 3.79 -13.57
CA VAL A 222 26.67 4.32 -14.72
C VAL A 222 25.89 5.59 -14.38
N ALA A 223 25.37 5.70 -13.16
CA ALA A 223 24.62 6.85 -12.68
C ALA A 223 25.53 8.09 -12.60
N GLU A 224 25.07 9.17 -13.22
CA GLU A 224 25.63 10.53 -13.36
C GLU A 224 27.16 10.67 -13.21
N VAL A 225 27.82 10.77 -14.36
CA VAL A 225 29.25 11.08 -14.50
C VAL A 225 29.58 12.53 -14.10
N ASP A 226 28.56 13.40 -14.00
CA ASP A 226 28.72 14.83 -13.77
C ASP A 226 28.72 15.23 -12.27
N GLU A 227 28.38 14.31 -11.36
CA GLU A 227 28.50 14.55 -9.91
C GLU A 227 29.92 14.18 -9.43
N THR A 228 30.54 15.05 -8.62
CA THR A 228 31.86 14.80 -8.03
C THR A 228 31.85 13.61 -7.06
N MET A 229 30.68 13.31 -6.48
CA MET A 229 30.42 12.10 -5.70
C MET A 229 29.01 11.60 -5.95
N PHE A 230 28.89 10.27 -6.05
CA PHE A 230 27.61 9.59 -6.16
C PHE A 230 27.57 8.39 -5.22
N PHE A 231 26.45 8.14 -4.56
CA PHE A 231 26.30 6.94 -3.73
C PHE A 231 24.90 6.34 -3.85
N VAL A 232 24.81 5.05 -3.52
CA VAL A 232 23.54 4.35 -3.32
C VAL A 232 23.52 3.62 -2.01
N VAL A 233 22.32 3.40 -1.50
CA VAL A 233 22.08 2.50 -0.38
C VAL A 233 21.89 1.10 -0.92
N ASN A 234 22.86 0.21 -0.67
CA ASN A 234 22.76 -1.20 -1.03
C ASN A 234 21.68 -1.84 -0.15
N THR A 235 22.00 -1.96 1.14
CA THR A 235 21.08 -2.52 2.14
C THR A 235 20.75 -1.51 3.22
N TYR A 236 19.58 -1.70 3.80
CA TYR A 236 19.07 -0.92 4.90
C TYR A 236 18.29 -1.86 5.81
N GLN A 237 18.66 -1.89 7.09
CA GLN A 237 18.03 -2.76 8.09
C GLN A 237 17.84 -2.01 9.40
N LYS A 238 16.77 -2.33 10.12
CA LYS A 238 16.61 -1.89 11.50
C LYS A 238 17.20 -2.92 12.46
N LYS A 239 18.01 -2.47 13.40
CA LYS A 239 18.53 -3.27 14.50
C LYS A 239 18.47 -2.45 15.78
N ASP A 240 17.75 -2.97 16.77
CA ASP A 240 17.45 -2.24 18.01
C ASP A 240 16.79 -0.88 17.68
N ASN A 241 17.25 0.21 18.28
CA ASN A 241 16.78 1.58 17.99
C ASN A 241 17.58 2.28 16.88
N ASN A 242 18.27 1.52 16.03
CA ASN A 242 19.12 2.05 14.98
C ASN A 242 18.76 1.52 13.60
N TYR A 243 18.91 2.41 12.63
CA TYR A 243 18.86 2.19 11.22
C TYR A 243 20.27 2.00 10.69
N ILE A 244 20.61 0.78 10.25
CA ILE A 244 21.92 0.45 9.71
C ILE A 244 21.85 0.50 8.19
N PHE A 245 22.66 1.38 7.60
CA PHE A 245 22.80 1.57 6.16
C PHE A 245 24.11 0.97 5.70
N LYS A 246 24.07 0.12 4.68
CA LYS A 246 25.23 -0.23 3.88
C LYS A 246 25.16 0.54 2.57
N ILE A 247 26.16 1.35 2.31
CA ILE A 247 26.22 2.16 1.11
C ILE A 247 27.40 1.77 0.25
N ALA A 248 27.28 2.10 -1.03
CA ALA A 248 28.39 2.08 -1.95
C ALA A 248 28.51 3.48 -2.57
N ILE A 249 29.72 4.03 -2.54
CA ILE A 249 30.02 5.41 -2.94
C ILE A 249 31.13 5.42 -3.98
N LYS A 250 30.97 6.27 -4.98
CA LYS A 250 31.92 6.54 -6.05
C LYS A 250 32.43 7.96 -5.92
N ASN A 251 33.75 8.06 -5.80
CA ASN A 251 34.47 9.32 -5.73
C ASN A 251 35.00 9.65 -7.13
N ASN A 252 34.33 10.57 -7.84
CA ASN A 252 34.73 11.05 -9.16
C ASN A 252 35.72 12.23 -9.10
N THR A 253 36.17 12.63 -7.91
CA THR A 253 37.20 13.68 -7.76
C THR A 253 38.59 13.15 -8.15
N ASP A 254 39.56 14.06 -8.31
CA ASP A 254 40.94 13.74 -8.70
C ASP A 254 41.84 13.27 -7.54
N TYR A 255 41.29 13.13 -6.33
CA TYR A 255 42.03 12.76 -5.14
C TYR A 255 41.26 11.77 -4.27
N ASP A 256 41.99 10.95 -3.53
CA ASP A 256 41.38 10.04 -2.57
C ASP A 256 40.74 10.85 -1.43
N GLN A 257 39.56 10.45 -0.99
CA GLN A 257 38.84 11.09 0.11
C GLN A 257 38.68 10.12 1.28
N GLU A 258 38.60 10.63 2.51
CA GLU A 258 38.27 9.81 3.66
C GLU A 258 36.75 9.60 3.73
N PHE A 259 36.32 8.34 3.92
CA PHE A 259 34.92 8.08 4.21
C PHE A 259 34.60 8.57 5.63
N ASN A 260 34.03 9.77 5.73
CA ASN A 260 33.65 10.35 7.01
C ASN A 260 32.14 10.20 7.24
N VAL A 261 31.77 9.44 8.27
CA VAL A 261 30.37 9.24 8.66
C VAL A 261 29.71 10.54 9.08
N GLY A 262 30.45 11.47 9.70
CA GLY A 262 29.94 12.78 10.12
C GLY A 262 29.55 13.72 8.98
N ASN A 263 29.87 13.36 7.73
CA ASN A 263 29.45 14.10 6.55
C ASN A 263 28.05 13.69 6.04
N PHE A 264 27.42 12.68 6.64
CA PHE A 264 26.07 12.25 6.28
C PHE A 264 25.01 12.95 7.11
N THR A 265 23.94 13.40 6.46
CA THR A 265 22.72 13.91 7.11
C THR A 265 21.52 13.10 6.63
N ILE A 266 20.68 12.68 7.56
CA ILE A 266 19.51 11.84 7.28
C ILE A 266 18.26 12.63 7.58
N THR A 267 17.41 12.77 6.56
CA THR A 267 16.07 13.35 6.75
C THR A 267 15.11 12.23 7.08
N MET A 268 14.40 12.37 8.20
CA MET A 268 13.36 11.44 8.65
C MET A 268 12.00 11.81 8.02
N LYS A 269 11.00 10.93 8.18
CA LYS A 269 9.66 11.09 7.59
C LYS A 269 8.94 12.35 8.07
N ASP A 270 9.14 12.76 9.32
CA ASP A 270 8.63 14.01 9.89
C ASP A 270 9.37 15.27 9.41
N GLY A 271 10.41 15.11 8.60
CA GLY A 271 11.25 16.19 8.09
C GLY A 271 12.40 16.58 9.01
N SER A 272 12.55 15.96 10.18
CA SER A 272 13.71 16.18 11.05
C SER A 272 15.00 15.69 10.40
N GLU A 273 16.10 16.37 10.68
CA GLU A 273 17.43 15.97 10.23
C GLU A 273 18.23 15.39 11.39
N VAL A 274 18.77 14.19 11.18
CA VAL A 274 19.51 13.43 12.19
C VAL A 274 20.89 13.10 11.65
N GLN A 275 21.88 13.18 12.54
CA GLN A 275 23.25 12.77 12.26
C GLN A 275 23.43 11.28 12.58
N PRO A 276 24.26 10.53 11.83
CA PRO A 276 24.62 9.17 12.19
C PRO A 276 25.23 9.09 13.59
N ASP A 277 25.02 7.95 14.25
CA ASP A 277 25.77 7.59 15.45
C ASP A 277 27.21 7.25 15.05
N ILE A 278 28.14 8.18 15.27
CA ILE A 278 29.55 8.04 14.88
C ILE A 278 30.18 6.83 15.58
N GLU A 279 29.96 6.65 16.88
CA GLU A 279 30.60 5.59 17.66
C GLU A 279 30.13 4.20 17.21
N LEU A 280 28.82 4.04 17.01
CA LEU A 280 28.26 2.80 16.49
C LEU A 280 28.70 2.56 15.05
N SER A 281 28.76 3.60 14.21
CA SER A 281 29.18 3.49 12.82
C SER A 281 30.65 3.10 12.68
N GLU A 282 31.54 3.67 13.50
CA GLU A 282 32.95 3.28 13.54
C GLU A 282 33.14 1.82 13.94
N LYS A 283 32.32 1.31 14.87
CA LYS A 283 32.32 -0.13 15.22
C LYS A 283 31.84 -1.03 14.07
N LEU A 284 30.97 -0.51 13.19
CA LEU A 284 30.47 -1.22 12.02
C LEU A 284 31.40 -1.12 10.81
N LEU A 285 32.22 -0.06 10.74
CA LEU A 285 33.24 0.12 9.72
C LEU A 285 34.45 -0.78 10.01
N SER A 286 34.58 -1.87 9.26
CA SER A 286 35.68 -2.83 9.48
C SER A 286 37.09 -2.25 9.25
N LYS A 287 37.23 -1.13 8.54
CA LYS A 287 38.48 -0.36 8.32
C LYS A 287 38.14 1.09 7.95
N SER A 288 39.04 2.02 8.27
CA SER A 288 39.11 3.36 7.64
C SER A 288 39.04 3.20 6.12
N SER A 289 37.86 3.43 5.54
CA SER A 289 37.62 3.28 4.11
C SER A 289 38.05 4.57 3.42
N VAL A 290 39.27 4.58 2.89
CA VAL A 290 39.67 5.62 1.92
C VAL A 290 38.82 5.42 0.66
N MET A 291 38.00 6.42 0.34
CA MET A 291 37.26 6.54 -0.92
C MET A 291 38.22 6.87 -2.05
N GLN A 292 38.73 5.83 -2.69
CA GLN A 292 39.71 5.98 -3.77
C GLN A 292 39.11 6.75 -4.95
N ASN A 293 39.87 7.69 -5.51
CA ASN A 293 39.46 8.37 -6.73
C ASN A 293 39.23 7.39 -7.88
N SER A 294 38.27 7.72 -8.75
CA SER A 294 37.88 6.90 -9.88
C SER A 294 38.15 7.55 -11.25
N THR A 295 38.77 8.74 -11.28
CA THR A 295 39.04 9.50 -12.52
C THR A 295 39.93 8.79 -13.54
N LEU A 296 40.70 7.77 -13.13
CA LEU A 296 41.58 7.00 -14.03
C LEU A 296 41.29 5.49 -14.09
N LYS A 297 40.44 4.97 -13.19
CA LYS A 297 40.09 3.54 -13.16
C LYS A 297 38.58 3.40 -13.09
N ARG A 298 37.97 3.09 -14.25
CA ARG A 298 36.59 2.62 -14.32
C ARG A 298 36.42 1.51 -13.26
N TYR A 299 35.40 1.61 -12.41
CA TYR A 299 34.96 0.59 -11.45
C TYR A 299 35.57 0.55 -10.04
N LYS A 300 36.20 1.61 -9.52
CA LYS A 300 36.47 1.68 -8.07
C LYS A 300 35.28 2.28 -7.32
N VAL A 301 34.62 1.45 -6.54
CA VAL A 301 33.54 1.81 -5.61
C VAL A 301 34.00 1.47 -4.21
N SER A 302 33.76 2.37 -3.27
CA SER A 302 34.05 2.13 -1.85
C SER A 302 32.76 1.77 -1.12
N GLU A 303 32.81 0.78 -0.24
CA GLU A 303 31.67 0.43 0.60
C GLU A 303 31.80 1.13 1.96
N GLY A 304 30.67 1.59 2.48
CA GLY A 304 30.55 2.18 3.80
C GLY A 304 29.41 1.55 4.57
N THR A 305 29.47 1.59 5.89
CA THR A 305 28.35 1.22 6.76
C THR A 305 28.24 2.25 7.87
N PHE A 306 27.02 2.73 8.13
CA PHE A 306 26.77 3.64 9.24
C PHE A 306 25.40 3.37 9.87
N ALA A 307 25.24 3.79 11.11
CA ALA A 307 24.04 3.64 11.89
C ALA A 307 23.42 5.02 12.18
N VAL A 308 22.09 5.07 12.19
CA VAL A 308 21.33 6.29 12.47
C VAL A 308 20.30 5.97 13.55
N PRO A 309 20.22 6.74 14.64
CA PRO A 309 19.20 6.52 15.64
C PRO A 309 17.81 6.83 15.08
N GLY A 310 16.81 6.01 15.41
CA GLY A 310 15.44 6.28 14.99
C GLY A 310 14.39 5.24 15.43
N ALA A 311 13.15 5.72 15.55
CA ALA A 311 11.98 4.96 15.98
C ALA A 311 11.13 4.48 14.78
N ASP A 312 10.35 3.41 14.96
CA ASP A 312 9.59 2.77 13.86
C ASP A 312 8.58 3.69 13.17
N ASP A 313 8.00 4.62 13.92
CA ASP A 313 7.00 5.57 13.45
C ASP A 313 7.58 6.73 12.63
N ASN A 314 8.90 6.93 12.68
CA ASN A 314 9.59 7.98 11.95
C ASN A 314 10.80 7.44 11.16
N PRO A 315 10.59 6.72 10.04
CA PRO A 315 11.69 6.16 9.26
C PRO A 315 12.43 7.21 8.42
N PRO A 316 13.73 6.98 8.11
CA PRO A 316 14.52 7.75 7.15
C PRO A 316 13.88 7.80 5.76
N VAL A 317 13.91 8.97 5.11
CA VAL A 317 13.37 9.17 3.74
C VAL A 317 14.40 9.70 2.74
N LYS A 318 15.47 10.32 3.22
CA LYS A 318 16.55 10.87 2.39
C LYS A 318 17.88 10.76 3.12
N ILE A 319 18.95 10.46 2.38
CA ILE A 319 20.33 10.56 2.87
C ILE A 319 21.05 11.59 2.00
N SER A 320 21.76 12.50 2.64
CA SER A 320 22.65 13.46 1.99
C SER A 320 24.06 13.26 2.50
N TYR A 321 25.05 13.46 1.65
CA TYR A 321 26.46 13.51 2.01
C TYR A 321 27.01 14.89 1.61
N SER A 322 27.80 15.52 2.48
CA SER A 322 28.48 16.78 2.19
C SER A 322 29.83 16.84 2.90
N ASP A 323 30.91 17.08 2.14
CA ASP A 323 32.25 17.37 2.69
C ASP A 323 32.56 18.88 2.72
N GLY A 324 31.54 19.72 2.51
CA GLY A 324 31.65 21.18 2.40
C GLY A 324 31.99 21.69 0.99
N THR A 325 32.50 20.85 0.10
CA THR A 325 32.82 21.20 -1.30
C THR A 325 31.94 20.44 -2.29
N ASN A 326 31.63 19.20 -1.97
CA ASN A 326 30.91 18.25 -2.79
C ASN A 326 29.67 17.78 -2.04
N THR A 327 28.57 17.63 -2.76
CA THR A 327 27.31 17.13 -2.19
C THR A 327 26.78 16.00 -3.03
N ALA A 328 26.33 14.93 -2.39
CA ALA A 328 25.62 13.83 -3.02
C ALA A 328 24.30 13.59 -2.29
N GLN A 329 23.25 13.19 -3.01
CA GLN A 329 21.96 12.90 -2.41
C GLN A 329 21.40 11.58 -2.92
N TYR A 330 20.95 10.74 -1.99
CA TYR A 330 20.14 9.58 -2.31
C TYR A 330 18.72 9.82 -1.82
N LYS A 331 17.81 9.96 -2.78
CA LYS A 331 16.37 10.14 -2.55
C LYS A 331 15.66 8.80 -2.73
N ASN A 332 14.52 8.64 -2.05
CA ASN A 332 13.69 7.43 -2.10
C ASN A 332 14.33 6.23 -1.39
N LEU A 333 14.77 6.41 -0.13
CA LEU A 333 15.12 5.27 0.70
C LEU A 333 13.97 4.25 0.74
N PRO A 334 14.25 2.95 0.69
CA PRO A 334 13.24 1.94 0.95
C PRO A 334 12.63 2.20 2.34
N GLN A 335 11.35 2.58 2.40
CA GLN A 335 10.67 2.82 3.69
C GLN A 335 10.30 1.48 4.35
N ILE A 336 10.57 1.34 5.65
CA ILE A 336 10.26 0.14 6.46
C ILE A 336 8.76 -0.10 6.60
#